data_AF-R9L3T5-F1
#
_entry.id   AF-R9L3T5-F1
#
_cell.length_a   1.000
_cell.length_b   1.000
_cell.length_c   1.000
_cell.angle_alpha   90.00
_cell.angle_beta   90.00
_cell.angle_gamma   90.00
#
_symmetry.space_group_name_H-M   'P 1'
#
loop_
_entity.id
_entity.type
_entity.pdbx_description
1 polymer ?
#
loop_
_entity_poly.entity_id
_entity_poly.type
_entity_poly.pdbx_seq_one_letter_code
_entity_poly.pdbx_strand_id
1 'polypeptide(L)'
;MSDYDNAIFRLATAQEAEPEDYTGEDGLLYCGSCRQPKEAYFPEGKVIFGRDRHPKECDCQRKRRETLEAADREHKHREEVERLKRKGFTDPAMREWNFDNDNGKCPQMEFAREYVEQWGHMKAENHGLLLWGNVGTGKVPDFRRGKRRVQGSKEQVR
;
A
#
# COMPACT_ATOMS: atom_id res chain seq x y z
N MET A 1 -10.31 -10.16 -38.09
CA MET A 1 -9.81 -9.53 -36.85
C MET A 1 -10.01 -8.04 -37.03
N SER A 2 -10.67 -7.36 -36.09
CA SER A 2 -11.14 -5.98 -36.31
C SER A 2 -9.98 -4.98 -36.23
N ASP A 3 -10.06 -3.88 -36.98
CA ASP A 3 -9.09 -2.78 -36.89
C ASP A 3 -9.03 -2.16 -35.48
N TYR A 4 -10.12 -2.26 -34.73
CA TYR A 4 -10.23 -1.79 -33.34
C TYR A 4 -9.34 -2.57 -32.38
N ASP A 5 -9.27 -3.90 -32.51
CA ASP A 5 -8.41 -4.74 -31.66
C ASP A 5 -6.93 -4.38 -31.87
N ASN A 6 -6.54 -4.06 -33.10
CA ASN A 6 -5.20 -3.62 -33.44
C ASN A 6 -4.90 -2.20 -32.88
N ALA A 7 -5.88 -1.30 -32.92
CA ALA A 7 -5.74 0.06 -32.36
C ALA A 7 -5.59 0.07 -30.83
N ILE A 8 -6.39 -0.73 -30.11
CA ILE A 8 -6.29 -0.86 -28.64
C ILE A 8 -4.94 -1.46 -28.25
N PHE A 9 -4.49 -2.51 -28.96
CA PHE A 9 -3.19 -3.09 -28.71
C PHE A 9 -2.07 -2.07 -28.96
N ARG A 10 -2.14 -1.28 -30.05
CA ARG A 10 -1.16 -0.22 -30.32
C ARG A 10 -1.12 0.83 -29.21
N LEU A 11 -2.26 1.29 -28.71
CA LEU A 11 -2.32 2.26 -27.62
C LEU A 11 -1.80 1.69 -26.30
N ALA A 12 -2.11 0.43 -26.00
CA ALA A 12 -1.66 -0.24 -24.78
C ALA A 12 -0.19 -0.68 -24.83
N THR A 13 0.39 -0.80 -26.03
CA THR A 13 1.76 -1.30 -26.24
C THR A 13 2.74 -0.28 -26.84
N ALA A 14 2.29 0.93 -27.14
CA ALA A 14 3.17 2.01 -27.54
C ALA A 14 3.97 2.46 -26.31
N GLN A 15 5.18 1.94 -26.18
CA GLN A 15 6.19 2.58 -25.36
C GLN A 15 6.71 3.77 -26.16
N GLU A 16 6.42 4.98 -25.68
CA GLU A 16 7.02 6.20 -26.22
C GLU A 16 8.54 6.06 -26.06
N ALA A 17 9.23 6.12 -27.20
CA ALA A 17 10.68 6.15 -27.21
C ALA A 17 11.11 7.47 -26.58
N GLU A 18 11.70 7.38 -25.39
CA GLU A 18 12.29 8.55 -24.74
C GLU A 18 13.57 8.93 -25.50
N PRO A 19 13.98 10.21 -25.54
CA PRO A 19 15.15 10.66 -26.30
C PRO A 19 16.48 10.01 -25.87
N GLU A 20 16.47 9.36 -24.71
CA GLU A 20 17.59 8.64 -24.11
C GLU A 20 17.58 7.13 -24.39
N ASP A 21 16.52 6.60 -25.00
CA ASP A 21 16.46 5.19 -25.40
C ASP A 21 17.27 4.94 -26.68
N TYR A 22 17.80 3.73 -26.79
CA TYR A 22 18.57 3.31 -27.97
C TYR A 22 18.13 1.93 -28.45
N THR A 23 18.21 1.71 -29.76
CA THR A 23 17.96 0.39 -30.37
C THR A 23 19.26 -0.41 -30.37
N GLY A 24 19.23 -1.62 -29.80
CA GLY A 24 20.38 -2.53 -29.81
C GLY A 24 20.57 -3.23 -31.15
N GLU A 25 21.71 -3.92 -31.32
CA GLU A 25 22.00 -4.74 -32.51
C GLU A 25 20.95 -5.85 -32.74
N ASP A 26 20.27 -6.28 -31.68
CA ASP A 26 19.19 -7.28 -31.69
C ASP A 26 17.85 -6.74 -32.25
N GLY A 27 17.78 -5.45 -32.61
CA GLY A 27 16.55 -4.79 -33.09
C GLY A 27 15.51 -4.49 -32.00
N LEU A 28 15.86 -4.66 -30.72
CA LEU A 28 15.02 -4.34 -29.55
C LEU A 28 15.34 -2.94 -29.02
N LEU A 29 14.31 -2.27 -28.49
CA LEU A 29 14.49 -1.00 -27.77
C LEU A 29 15.06 -1.23 -26.37
N TYR A 30 16.11 -0.50 -26.01
CA TYR A 30 16.75 -0.51 -24.69
C TYR A 30 16.58 0.83 -23.99
N CYS A 31 16.43 0.77 -22.67
CA CYS A 31 16.34 1.96 -21.84
C CYS A 31 17.70 2.65 -21.69
N GLY A 32 17.79 3.96 -21.92
CA GLY A 32 19.02 4.74 -21.71
C GLY A 32 19.57 4.72 -20.28
N SER A 33 18.67 4.66 -19.31
CA SER A 33 19.02 4.74 -17.88
C SER A 33 19.47 3.40 -17.29
N CYS A 34 18.66 2.33 -17.43
CA CYS A 34 18.97 1.02 -16.85
C CYS A 34 19.58 0.02 -17.84
N ARG A 35 19.72 0.37 -19.13
CA ARG A 35 20.25 -0.49 -20.21
C ARG A 35 19.55 -1.85 -20.34
N GLN A 36 18.34 -1.96 -19.84
CA GLN A 36 17.52 -3.15 -19.99
C GLN A 36 16.59 -3.04 -21.20
N PRO A 37 16.25 -4.17 -21.83
CA PRO A 37 15.34 -4.19 -22.94
C PRO A 37 13.93 -3.77 -22.49
N LYS A 38 13.39 -2.75 -23.16
CA LYS A 38 11.99 -2.30 -23.09
C LYS A 38 11.08 -3.16 -23.96
N GLU A 39 11.63 -3.95 -24.87
CA GLU A 39 10.88 -4.87 -25.72
C GLU A 39 11.44 -6.29 -25.61
N ALA A 40 10.60 -7.29 -25.79
CA ALA A 40 11.01 -8.69 -25.86
C ALA A 40 10.30 -9.38 -27.03
N TYR A 41 10.99 -10.35 -27.64
CA TYR A 41 10.37 -11.22 -28.64
C TYR A 41 9.40 -12.20 -27.98
N PHE A 42 8.32 -12.51 -28.68
CA PHE A 42 7.48 -13.64 -28.32
C PHE A 42 8.25 -14.97 -28.49
N PRO A 43 7.91 -16.01 -27.70
CA PRO A 43 8.48 -17.34 -27.92
C PRO A 43 8.19 -17.86 -29.33
N GLU A 44 9.11 -18.66 -29.87
CA GLU A 44 9.12 -19.13 -31.26
C GLU A 44 7.75 -19.62 -31.75
N GLY A 45 7.30 -19.09 -32.89
CA GLY A 45 6.04 -19.48 -33.54
C GLY A 45 4.79 -18.71 -33.09
N LYS A 46 4.89 -17.76 -32.15
CA LYS A 46 3.75 -16.91 -31.74
C LYS A 46 3.88 -15.48 -32.27
N VAL A 47 3.10 -15.16 -33.29
CA VAL A 47 2.87 -13.78 -33.73
C VAL A 47 1.52 -13.34 -33.19
N ILE A 48 1.53 -12.42 -32.24
CA ILE A 48 0.30 -11.89 -31.64
C ILE A 48 0.02 -10.53 -32.29
N PHE A 49 -1.18 -10.37 -32.88
CA PHE A 49 -1.59 -9.15 -33.60
C PHE A 49 -0.67 -8.74 -34.77
N GLY A 50 -0.02 -9.70 -35.43
CA GLY A 50 0.91 -9.41 -36.53
C GLY A 50 2.24 -8.79 -36.08
N ARG A 51 2.53 -8.80 -34.77
CA ARG A 51 3.80 -8.37 -34.18
C ARG A 51 4.53 -9.56 -33.56
N ASP A 52 5.84 -9.56 -33.72
CA ASP A 52 6.80 -10.51 -33.17
C ASP A 52 7.36 -10.07 -31.81
N ARG A 53 7.13 -8.81 -31.43
CA ARG A 53 7.65 -8.16 -30.22
C ARG A 53 6.52 -7.66 -29.32
N HIS A 54 6.78 -7.67 -28.00
CA HIS A 54 5.90 -7.07 -27.00
C HIS A 54 6.67 -6.16 -26.03
N PRO A 55 6.00 -5.15 -25.46
CA PRO A 55 6.55 -4.33 -24.38
C PRO A 55 6.93 -5.17 -23.18
N LYS A 56 8.04 -4.80 -22.55
CA LYS A 56 8.53 -5.34 -21.30
C LYS A 56 8.81 -4.17 -20.36
N GLU A 57 8.39 -4.32 -19.10
CA GLU A 57 8.73 -3.34 -18.07
C GLU A 57 10.23 -3.40 -17.78
N CYS A 58 10.93 -2.29 -18.00
CA CYS A 58 12.29 -2.11 -17.52
C CYS A 58 12.29 -1.83 -16.00
N ASP A 59 13.43 -1.95 -15.34
CA ASP A 59 13.56 -1.71 -13.90
C ASP A 59 13.14 -0.30 -13.49
N CYS A 60 13.32 0.72 -14.34
CA CYS A 60 12.85 2.08 -14.05
C CYS A 60 11.33 2.15 -14.00
N GLN A 61 10.63 1.50 -14.94
CA GLN A 61 9.17 1.44 -14.95
C GLN A 61 8.64 0.60 -13.79
N ARG A 62 9.30 -0.53 -13.49
CA ARG A 62 8.98 -1.37 -12.32
C ARG A 62 9.06 -0.57 -11.02
N LYS A 63 10.18 0.13 -10.79
CA LYS A 63 10.36 0.99 -9.61
C LYS A 63 9.30 2.08 -9.53
N ARG A 64 8.97 2.73 -10.64
CA ARG A 64 7.91 3.75 -10.70
C ARG A 64 6.54 3.16 -10.35
N ARG A 65 6.22 1.98 -10.86
CA ARG A 65 4.96 1.29 -10.53
C ARG A 65 4.91 0.94 -9.05
N GLU A 66 5.99 0.36 -8.52
CA GLU A 66 6.09 0.00 -7.10
C GLU A 66 5.97 1.22 -6.18
N THR A 67 6.58 2.36 -6.53
CA THR A 67 6.47 3.60 -5.73
C THR A 67 5.07 4.19 -5.79
N LEU A 68 4.43 4.20 -6.96
CA LEU A 68 3.04 4.64 -7.10
C LEU A 68 2.07 3.74 -6.34
N GLU A 69 2.23 2.42 -6.45
CA GLU A 69 1.43 1.45 -5.70
C GLU A 69 1.63 1.60 -4.18
N ALA A 70 2.86 1.86 -3.72
CA ALA A 70 3.13 2.11 -2.31
C ALA A 70 2.45 3.39 -1.81
N ALA A 71 2.53 4.48 -2.58
CA ALA A 71 1.87 5.75 -2.27
C ALA A 71 0.34 5.61 -2.26
N ASP A 72 -0.24 4.88 -3.21
CA ASP A 72 -1.69 4.60 -3.26
C ASP A 72 -2.15 3.77 -2.07
N ARG A 73 -1.37 2.75 -1.67
CA ARG A 73 -1.65 1.96 -0.46
C ARG A 73 -1.65 2.84 0.79
N GLU A 74 -0.68 3.73 0.91
CA GLU A 74 -0.59 4.67 2.04
C GLU A 74 -1.76 5.66 2.05
N HIS A 75 -2.10 6.21 0.88
CA HIS A 75 -3.25 7.11 0.72
C HIS A 75 -4.56 6.44 1.15
N LYS A 76 -4.84 5.26 0.60
CA LYS A 76 -6.04 4.46 0.96
C LYS A 76 -6.08 4.13 2.45
N HIS A 77 -4.94 3.82 3.06
CA HIS A 77 -4.87 3.59 4.50
C HIS A 77 -5.25 4.84 5.28
N ARG A 78 -4.70 6.00 4.90
CA ARG A 78 -4.98 7.29 5.54
C ARG A 78 -6.45 7.68 5.43
N GLU A 79 -7.04 7.54 4.24
CA GLU A 79 -8.46 7.78 4.01
C GLU A 79 -9.34 6.86 4.86
N GLU A 80 -9.00 5.57 4.95
CA GLU A 80 -9.74 4.62 5.77
C GLU A 80 -9.66 4.97 7.27
N VAL A 81 -8.49 5.39 7.74
CA VAL A 81 -8.31 5.88 9.12
C VAL A 81 -9.17 7.12 9.37
N GLU A 82 -9.18 8.09 8.45
CA GLU A 82 -9.99 9.30 8.58
C GLU A 82 -11.49 8.96 8.56
N ARG A 83 -11.91 8.07 7.67
CA ARG A 83 -13.29 7.57 7.57
C ARG A 83 -13.74 6.90 8.87
N LEU A 84 -12.85 6.12 9.50
CA LEU A 84 -13.12 5.50 10.80
C LEU A 84 -13.19 6.55 11.91
N LYS A 85 -12.27 7.52 11.95
CA LYS A 85 -12.29 8.65 12.90
C LYS A 85 -13.59 9.45 12.79
N ARG A 86 -14.06 9.73 11.56
CA ARG A 86 -15.33 10.45 11.33
C ARG A 86 -16.55 9.68 11.84
N LYS A 87 -16.52 8.34 11.80
CA LYS A 87 -17.59 7.49 12.35
C LYS A 87 -17.51 7.35 13.87
N GLY A 88 -16.30 7.32 14.43
CA GLY A 88 -16.08 7.11 15.87
C GLY A 88 -16.22 8.38 16.70
N PHE A 89 -15.80 9.53 16.18
CA PHE A 89 -15.72 10.79 16.91
C PHE A 89 -16.72 11.82 16.40
N THR A 90 -17.54 12.33 17.32
CA THR A 90 -18.47 13.44 17.05
C THR A 90 -17.74 14.78 16.98
N ASP A 91 -16.76 15.00 17.85
CA ASP A 91 -15.98 16.25 17.91
C ASP A 91 -14.80 16.22 16.91
N PRO A 92 -14.69 17.20 16.00
CA PRO A 92 -13.54 17.35 15.11
C PRO A 92 -12.19 17.45 15.82
N ALA A 93 -12.13 18.08 17.01
CA ALA A 93 -10.87 18.26 17.74
C ALA A 93 -10.25 16.93 18.18
N MET A 94 -11.08 15.91 18.43
CA MET A 94 -10.61 14.56 18.78
C MET A 94 -10.01 13.80 17.60
N ARG A 95 -10.23 14.27 16.36
CA ARG A 95 -9.67 13.61 15.15
C ARG A 95 -8.17 13.84 15.03
N GLU A 96 -7.67 14.93 15.61
CA GLU A 96 -6.25 15.29 15.62
C GLU A 96 -5.48 14.63 16.77
N TRP A 97 -6.16 13.91 17.65
CA TRP A 97 -5.51 13.13 18.70
C TRP A 97 -4.77 11.96 18.05
N ASN A 98 -3.45 12.03 18.14
CA ASN A 98 -2.51 11.02 17.72
C ASN A 98 -1.35 11.00 18.73
N PHE A 99 -0.55 9.94 18.71
CA PHE A 99 0.55 9.79 19.67
C PHE A 99 1.68 10.81 19.47
N ASP A 100 1.75 11.51 18.32
CA ASP A 100 2.76 12.52 18.01
C ASP A 100 2.33 13.92 18.50
N ASN A 101 1.03 14.16 18.55
CA ASN A 101 0.37 15.36 19.08
C ASN A 101 0.08 15.25 20.58
N ASP A 102 0.47 14.16 21.23
CA ASP A 102 0.31 14.02 22.68
C ASP A 102 1.26 14.98 23.41
N ASN A 103 0.76 15.61 24.46
CA ASN A 103 1.51 16.63 25.22
C ASN A 103 2.47 16.03 26.26
N GLY A 104 2.59 14.69 26.32
CA GLY A 104 3.49 13.96 27.20
C GLY A 104 3.16 14.07 28.69
N LYS A 105 2.00 14.66 29.05
CA LYS A 105 1.60 14.82 30.46
C LYS A 105 1.22 13.51 31.13
N CYS A 106 0.98 12.46 30.35
CA CYS A 106 0.58 11.15 30.84
C CYS A 106 1.69 10.14 30.54
N PRO A 107 2.56 9.81 31.53
CA PRO A 107 3.61 8.79 31.37
C PRO A 107 3.06 7.42 30.93
N GLN A 108 1.79 7.14 31.21
CA GLN A 108 1.12 5.89 30.85
C GLN A 108 0.85 5.75 29.34
N MET A 109 1.02 6.83 28.56
CA MET A 109 0.86 6.80 27.10
C MET A 109 1.94 6.01 26.39
N GLU A 110 3.11 5.82 27.02
CA GLU A 110 4.19 4.98 26.50
C GLU A 110 3.73 3.52 26.37
N PHE A 111 3.11 2.96 27.41
CA PHE A 111 2.55 1.60 27.38
C PHE A 111 1.42 1.44 26.35
N ALA A 112 0.64 2.50 26.11
CA ALA A 112 -0.38 2.50 25.07
C ALA A 112 0.24 2.48 23.66
N ARG A 113 1.39 3.15 23.46
CA ARG A 113 2.16 3.11 22.22
C ARG A 113 2.71 1.71 21.96
N GLU A 114 3.39 1.12 22.95
CA GLU A 114 3.94 -0.24 22.85
C GLU A 114 2.86 -1.29 22.52
N TYR A 115 1.69 -1.19 23.16
CA TYR A 115 0.56 -2.07 22.88
C TYR A 115 0.05 -1.96 21.43
N VAL A 116 0.01 -0.74 20.87
CA VAL A 116 -0.42 -0.52 19.48
C VAL A 116 0.62 -1.01 18.49
N GLU A 117 1.91 -0.83 18.79
CA GLU A 117 3.03 -1.35 17.98
C GLU A 117 3.01 -2.88 17.92
N GLN A 118 2.71 -3.53 19.05
CA GLN A 118 2.62 -5.00 19.16
C GLN A 118 1.21 -5.56 18.92
N TRP A 119 0.30 -4.78 18.33
CA TRP A 119 -1.12 -5.14 18.20
C TRP A 119 -1.36 -6.51 17.55
N GLY A 120 -0.54 -6.89 16.56
CA GLY A 120 -0.66 -8.19 15.89
C GLY A 120 -0.51 -9.37 16.86
N HIS A 121 0.48 -9.29 17.75
CA HIS A 121 0.74 -10.25 18.80
C HIS A 121 -0.35 -10.22 19.87
N MET A 122 -0.66 -9.02 20.38
CA MET A 122 -1.67 -8.81 21.42
C MET A 122 -3.05 -9.34 21.00
N LYS A 123 -3.42 -9.13 19.73
CA LYS A 123 -4.69 -9.64 19.18
C LYS A 123 -4.70 -11.16 19.04
N ALA A 124 -3.58 -11.76 18.65
CA ALA A 124 -3.48 -13.22 18.50
C ALA A 124 -3.58 -13.94 19.85
N GLU A 125 -2.96 -13.36 20.88
CA GLU A 125 -2.96 -13.90 22.25
C GLU A 125 -4.14 -13.40 23.09
N ASN A 126 -5.01 -12.56 22.52
CA ASN A 126 -6.19 -12.00 23.17
C ASN A 126 -5.87 -11.16 24.43
N HIS A 127 -4.71 -10.51 24.43
CA HIS A 127 -4.31 -9.55 25.45
C HIS A 127 -4.99 -8.20 25.24
N GLY A 128 -5.49 -7.62 26.32
CA GLY A 128 -6.11 -6.29 26.35
C GLY A 128 -5.38 -5.35 27.29
N LEU A 129 -5.31 -4.06 26.93
CA LEU A 129 -4.75 -3.02 27.79
C LEU A 129 -5.86 -2.33 28.59
N LEU A 130 -5.68 -2.24 29.91
CA LEU A 130 -6.56 -1.50 30.82
C LEU A 130 -5.78 -0.36 31.47
N LEU A 131 -6.21 0.88 31.25
CA LEU A 131 -5.65 2.06 31.91
C LEU A 131 -6.55 2.49 33.08
N TRP A 132 -5.94 2.74 34.24
CA TRP A 132 -6.62 3.04 35.51
C TRP A 132 -5.92 4.18 36.30
N GLY A 133 -6.65 4.82 37.22
CA GLY A 133 -6.11 5.81 38.20
C GLY A 133 -6.59 7.27 38.05
N ASN A 134 -7.18 7.90 39.08
CA ASN A 134 -7.65 9.31 39.25
C ASN A 134 -8.29 10.14 38.10
N VAL A 135 -9.26 11.00 38.42
CA VAL A 135 -9.95 11.83 37.40
C VAL A 135 -8.99 12.90 36.87
N GLY A 136 -8.89 13.05 35.54
CA GLY A 136 -8.04 14.07 34.89
C GLY A 136 -6.68 13.58 34.37
N THR A 137 -6.35 12.29 34.52
CA THR A 137 -5.08 11.68 34.06
C THR A 137 -5.13 11.11 32.63
N GLY A 138 -6.17 11.43 31.85
CA GLY A 138 -6.26 10.96 30.45
C GLY A 138 -6.68 9.49 30.27
N LYS A 139 -7.37 8.89 31.25
CA LYS A 139 -7.87 7.49 31.23
C LYS A 139 -8.65 7.06 29.98
N VAL A 140 -9.13 7.99 29.17
CA VAL A 140 -9.90 7.68 27.96
C VAL A 140 -9.01 7.89 26.72
N PRO A 141 -8.12 6.95 26.39
CA PRO A 141 -7.64 6.85 25.02
C PRO A 141 -8.68 6.05 24.23
N ASP A 142 -9.52 6.75 23.48
CA ASP A 142 -10.51 6.09 22.62
C ASP A 142 -9.84 5.59 21.32
N PHE A 143 -9.13 4.46 21.41
CA PHE A 143 -8.63 3.73 20.25
C PHE A 143 -9.62 2.64 19.80
N ARG A 144 -10.79 3.04 19.30
CA ARG A 144 -11.70 2.09 18.60
C ARG A 144 -11.30 1.93 17.13
N ARG A 145 -10.43 0.95 16.82
CA ARG A 145 -10.30 0.42 15.45
C ARG A 145 -11.42 -0.60 15.16
N GLY A 146 -12.03 -0.48 13.97
CA GLY A 146 -13.19 -1.25 13.53
C GLY A 146 -12.98 -2.77 13.63
N LYS A 147 -13.89 -3.45 14.34
CA LYS A 147 -13.91 -4.92 14.48
C LYS A 147 -14.34 -5.56 13.15
N ARG A 148 -13.48 -6.40 12.56
CA ARG A 148 -13.95 -7.61 11.84
C ARG A 148 -13.72 -8.81 12.76
N ARG A 149 -14.84 -9.43 13.19
CA ARG A 149 -14.86 -10.70 13.93
C ARG A 149 -14.27 -11.78 13.01
N VAL A 150 -13.22 -12.45 13.46
CA VAL A 150 -12.93 -13.82 13.04
C VAL A 150 -13.23 -14.67 14.25
N GLN A 151 -14.26 -15.50 14.14
CA GLN A 151 -14.61 -16.51 15.13
C GLN A 151 -13.50 -17.56 15.16
N GLY A 152 -12.89 -17.75 16.33
CA GLY A 152 -11.91 -18.79 16.61
C GLY A 152 -12.08 -19.23 18.06
N SER A 153 -12.08 -20.54 18.27
CA SER A 153 -12.57 -21.27 19.43
C SER A 153 -11.81 -21.01 20.73
N LYS A 154 -12.55 -21.16 21.83
CA LYS A 154 -12.10 -21.09 23.22
C LYS A 154 -11.12 -22.23 23.53
N GLU A 155 -10.06 -21.93 24.29
CA GLU A 155 -9.52 -22.86 25.28
C GLU A 155 -8.96 -22.06 26.47
N GLN A 156 -9.48 -22.37 27.66
CA GLN A 156 -9.08 -21.75 28.93
C GLN A 156 -7.91 -22.53 29.51
N VAL A 157 -6.84 -21.86 29.94
CA VAL A 157 -5.92 -22.43 30.93
C VAL A 157 -5.62 -21.39 32.00
N ARG A 158 -5.80 -21.89 33.23
CA ARG A 158 -5.56 -21.35 34.58
C ARG A 158 -4.55 -20.23 34.74
#